data_AF-A0A0C2JLZ7-F1
#
_entry.id   AF-A0A0C2JLZ7-F1
#
_cell.length_a   1.000
_cell.length_b   1.000
_cell.length_c   1.000
_cell.angle_alpha   90.00
_cell.angle_beta   90.00
_cell.angle_gamma   90.00
#
_symmetry.space_group_name_H-M   'P 1'
#
loop_
_entity.id
_entity.type
_entity.pdbx_description
1 polymer ?
#
loop_
_entity_poly.entity_id
_entity_poly.type
_entity_poly.pdbx_seq_one_letter_code
_entity_poly.pdbx_strand_id
1 'polypeptide(L)'
;MGDVGSESKKTIEEVNVEYFAIREKGFALEDDGKFKEAAETYYDAAKFADSHKMGLETVIGRFEESAEMFHKIGSTRAFQCYQDAIDSAIKEVIVCFVRICMEKGYKYEREFNDKNSSDLLYKMAEDLRHKYDIPHTCVLTEFDEDKYNAKEANDLLEEFYSKVYQNTSTKYLHASLCRHCIDAFTKVSKFVDDL
;
A
#
# COMPACT_ATOMS: atom_id res chain seq x y z
N MET A 1 1.69 -29.60 18.12
CA MET A 1 2.41 -28.32 18.26
C MET A 1 3.06 -28.05 16.92
N GLY A 2 2.38 -27.28 16.08
CA GLY A 2 2.91 -26.85 14.78
C GLY A 2 3.45 -25.44 14.96
N ASP A 3 4.77 -25.33 14.90
CA ASP A 3 5.51 -24.08 14.87
C ASP A 3 5.23 -23.42 13.50
N VAL A 4 4.35 -22.43 13.50
CA VAL A 4 4.14 -21.57 12.33
C VAL A 4 5.25 -20.54 12.41
N GLY A 5 6.35 -20.84 11.70
CA GLY A 5 7.51 -19.96 11.62
C GLY A 5 7.08 -18.54 11.29
N SER A 6 7.31 -17.63 12.22
CA SER A 6 7.20 -16.20 11.96
C SER A 6 8.31 -15.84 10.98
N GLU A 7 7.98 -15.71 9.69
CA GLU A 7 8.87 -15.04 8.74
C GLU A 7 9.19 -13.66 9.33
N SER A 8 10.46 -13.43 9.67
CA SER A 8 10.89 -12.11 10.13
C SER A 8 10.61 -11.12 9.01
N LYS A 9 9.81 -10.09 9.28
CA LYS A 9 9.58 -9.00 8.33
C LYS A 9 10.94 -8.40 7.94
N LYS A 10 11.24 -8.39 6.63
CA LYS A 10 12.44 -7.76 6.09
C LYS A 10 12.46 -6.27 6.45
N THR A 11 13.64 -5.74 6.73
CA THR A 11 13.84 -4.29 6.89
C THR A 11 13.72 -3.58 5.55
N ILE A 12 13.60 -2.26 5.58
CA ILE A 12 13.51 -1.43 4.36
C ILE A 12 14.78 -1.58 3.54
N GLU A 13 15.93 -1.57 4.21
CA GLU A 13 17.24 -1.74 3.60
C GLU A 13 17.34 -3.11 2.92
N GLU A 14 16.88 -4.18 3.57
CA GLU A 14 16.86 -5.53 2.99
C GLU A 14 15.97 -5.60 1.75
N VAL A 15 14.76 -5.03 1.82
CA VAL A 15 13.83 -4.96 0.67
C VAL A 15 14.47 -4.20 -0.50
N ASN A 16 15.09 -3.06 -0.24
CA ASN A 16 15.74 -2.27 -1.27
C ASN A 16 16.91 -3.01 -1.91
N VAL A 17 17.79 -3.63 -1.10
CA VAL A 17 18.93 -4.39 -1.60
C VAL A 17 18.48 -5.53 -2.52
N GLU A 18 17.45 -6.28 -2.11
CA GLU A 18 16.92 -7.38 -2.92
C GLU A 18 16.24 -6.89 -4.19
N TYR A 19 15.41 -5.83 -4.10
CA TYR A 19 14.80 -5.22 -5.27
C TYR A 19 15.84 -4.76 -6.29
N PHE A 20 16.89 -4.05 -5.85
CA PHE A 20 17.97 -3.61 -6.75
C PHE A 20 18.71 -4.80 -7.35
N ALA A 21 18.99 -5.86 -6.59
CA ALA A 21 19.63 -7.05 -7.13
C ALA A 21 18.80 -7.73 -8.24
N ILE A 22 17.48 -7.83 -8.07
CA ILE A 22 16.59 -8.37 -9.10
C ILE A 22 16.62 -7.46 -10.35
N ARG A 23 16.53 -6.14 -10.16
CA ARG A 23 16.54 -5.15 -11.24
C ARG A 23 17.86 -5.18 -12.04
N GLU A 24 19.00 -5.20 -11.37
CA GLU A 24 20.32 -5.24 -12.02
C GLU A 24 20.52 -6.55 -12.81
N LYS A 25 20.01 -7.67 -12.30
CA LYS A 25 19.97 -8.93 -13.05
C LYS A 25 19.14 -8.80 -14.32
N GLY A 26 18.00 -8.12 -14.27
CA GLY A 26 17.16 -7.82 -15.44
C GLY A 26 17.94 -7.09 -16.53
N PHE A 27 18.68 -6.03 -16.16
CA PHE A 27 19.51 -5.28 -17.13
C PHE A 27 20.61 -6.12 -17.74
N ALA A 28 21.34 -6.89 -16.92
CA ALA A 28 22.40 -7.75 -17.44
C ALA A 28 21.86 -8.77 -18.46
N LEU A 29 20.66 -9.32 -18.23
CA LEU A 29 19.99 -10.21 -19.17
C LEU A 29 19.56 -9.50 -20.45
N GLU A 30 19.06 -8.27 -20.34
CA GLU A 30 18.71 -7.45 -21.51
C GLU A 30 19.95 -7.13 -22.36
N ASP A 31 21.05 -6.71 -21.74
CA ASP A 31 22.32 -6.39 -22.41
C ASP A 31 22.90 -7.62 -23.13
N ASP A 32 22.71 -8.81 -22.56
CA ASP A 32 23.06 -10.11 -23.16
C ASP A 32 22.11 -10.54 -24.30
N GLY A 33 21.03 -9.78 -24.57
CA GLY A 33 20.00 -10.13 -25.56
C GLY A 33 19.07 -11.26 -25.13
N LYS A 34 19.08 -11.66 -23.85
CA LYS A 34 18.22 -12.70 -23.26
C LYS A 34 16.88 -12.10 -22.87
N PHE A 35 16.14 -11.60 -23.87
CA PHE A 35 14.94 -10.79 -23.65
C PHE A 35 13.83 -11.53 -22.88
N LYS A 36 13.68 -12.85 -23.06
CA LYS A 36 12.65 -13.60 -22.34
C LYS A 36 12.96 -13.64 -20.83
N GLU A 37 14.19 -13.97 -20.48
CA GLU A 37 14.66 -14.04 -19.09
C GLU A 37 14.67 -12.65 -18.44
N ALA A 38 15.04 -11.61 -19.21
CA ALA A 38 14.95 -10.22 -18.76
C ALA A 38 13.49 -9.84 -18.46
N ALA A 39 12.55 -10.16 -19.37
CA ALA A 39 11.13 -9.88 -19.18
C ALA A 39 10.56 -10.53 -17.91
N GLU A 40 10.88 -11.81 -17.69
CA GLU A 40 10.46 -12.54 -16.48
C GLU A 40 11.08 -11.94 -15.22
N THR A 41 12.36 -11.55 -15.27
CA THR A 41 13.04 -10.92 -14.14
C THR A 41 12.44 -9.56 -13.78
N TYR A 42 12.11 -8.72 -14.76
CA TYR A 42 11.42 -7.45 -14.51
C TYR A 42 10.00 -7.65 -13.99
N TYR A 43 9.28 -8.66 -14.48
CA TYR A 43 7.96 -9.00 -13.96
C TYR A 43 8.04 -9.37 -12.48
N ASP A 44 9.00 -10.22 -12.10
CA ASP A 44 9.24 -10.59 -10.71
C ASP A 44 9.63 -9.39 -9.86
N ALA A 45 10.45 -8.47 -10.39
CA ALA A 45 10.78 -7.21 -9.73
C ALA A 45 9.55 -6.34 -9.46
N ALA A 46 8.60 -6.29 -10.41
CA ALA A 46 7.35 -5.55 -10.25
C ALA A 46 6.47 -6.16 -9.15
N LYS A 47 6.30 -7.49 -9.15
CA LYS A 47 5.53 -8.20 -8.12
C LYS A 47 6.17 -8.08 -6.74
N PHE A 48 7.50 -8.13 -6.67
CA PHE A 48 8.25 -7.91 -5.44
C PHE A 48 8.06 -6.49 -4.89
N ALA A 49 8.15 -5.49 -5.77
CA ALA A 49 7.93 -4.09 -5.42
C ALA A 49 6.50 -3.86 -4.89
N ASP A 50 5.49 -4.44 -5.56
CA ASP A 50 4.08 -4.35 -5.16
C ASP A 50 3.83 -5.01 -3.79
N SER A 51 4.35 -6.23 -3.58
CA SER A 51 4.16 -6.96 -2.32
C SER A 51 4.82 -6.28 -1.12
N HIS A 52 5.91 -5.54 -1.35
CA HIS A 52 6.62 -4.79 -0.31
C HIS A 52 6.22 -3.31 -0.28
N LYS A 53 5.11 -2.94 -0.95
CA LYS A 53 4.56 -1.58 -0.95
C LYS A 53 5.60 -0.53 -1.34
N MET A 54 6.41 -0.79 -2.36
CA MET A 54 7.25 0.24 -2.96
C MET A 54 6.38 1.23 -3.74
N GLY A 55 6.96 2.37 -4.15
CA GLY A 55 6.22 3.41 -4.88
C GLY A 55 5.54 2.88 -6.15
N LEU A 56 4.33 3.37 -6.44
CA LEU A 56 3.58 2.99 -7.65
C LEU A 56 4.38 3.16 -8.94
N GLU A 57 5.14 4.25 -9.05
CA GLU A 57 6.04 4.50 -10.18
C GLU A 57 7.08 3.38 -10.35
N THR A 58 7.61 2.86 -9.25
CA THR A 58 8.53 1.72 -9.24
C THR A 58 7.85 0.45 -9.76
N VAL A 59 6.65 0.15 -9.25
CA VAL A 59 5.86 -1.02 -9.66
C VAL A 59 5.50 -0.95 -11.15
N ILE A 60 4.91 0.16 -11.58
CA ILE A 60 4.52 0.40 -12.97
C ILE A 60 5.74 0.33 -13.89
N GLY A 61 6.82 1.04 -13.55
CA GLY A 61 8.02 1.08 -14.37
C GLY A 61 8.68 -0.29 -14.55
N ARG A 62 8.52 -1.23 -13.59
CA ARG A 62 9.01 -2.61 -13.78
C ARG A 62 8.09 -3.45 -14.68
N PHE A 63 6.78 -3.28 -14.55
CA PHE A 63 5.83 -3.92 -15.48
C PHE A 63 6.01 -3.42 -16.91
N GLU A 64 6.27 -2.12 -17.10
CA GLU A 64 6.51 -1.53 -18.41
C GLU A 64 7.78 -2.11 -19.07
N GLU A 65 8.91 -2.18 -18.36
CA GLU A 65 10.12 -2.82 -18.87
C GLU A 65 9.91 -4.30 -19.19
N SER A 66 9.19 -5.03 -18.34
CA SER A 66 8.81 -6.42 -18.63
C SER A 66 8.00 -6.51 -19.92
N ALA A 67 7.03 -5.60 -20.10
CA ALA A 67 6.19 -5.54 -21.28
C ALA A 67 7.01 -5.26 -22.55
N GLU A 68 7.96 -4.33 -22.48
CA GLU A 68 8.87 -4.01 -23.59
C GLU A 68 9.71 -5.23 -24.01
N MET A 69 10.26 -5.96 -23.04
CA MET A 69 11.03 -7.17 -23.33
C MET A 69 10.15 -8.28 -23.92
N PHE A 70 8.94 -8.48 -23.40
CA PHE A 70 7.98 -9.42 -24.00
C PHE A 70 7.56 -8.99 -25.41
N HIS A 71 7.44 -7.69 -25.67
CA HIS A 71 7.13 -7.15 -26.99
C HIS A 71 8.25 -7.45 -28.00
N LYS A 72 9.53 -7.27 -27.62
CA LYS A 72 10.70 -7.59 -28.47
C LYS A 72 10.69 -9.03 -28.97
N ILE A 73 10.14 -9.98 -28.20
CA ILE A 73 10.03 -11.40 -28.58
C ILE A 73 8.66 -11.80 -29.14
N GLY A 74 7.76 -10.85 -29.39
CA GLY A 74 6.42 -11.11 -29.94
C GLY A 74 5.47 -11.85 -28.98
N SER A 75 5.69 -11.75 -27.66
CA SER A 75 4.87 -12.42 -26.65
C SER A 75 3.64 -11.58 -26.28
N THR A 76 2.48 -12.23 -26.20
CA THR A 76 1.22 -11.61 -25.73
C THR A 76 1.26 -11.22 -24.25
N ARG A 77 2.23 -11.74 -23.48
CA ARG A 77 2.43 -11.37 -22.07
C ARG A 77 2.73 -9.88 -21.88
N ALA A 78 3.18 -9.18 -22.92
CA ALA A 78 3.34 -7.72 -22.86
C ALA A 78 2.03 -7.01 -22.46
N PHE A 79 0.90 -7.43 -23.05
CA PHE A 79 -0.41 -6.87 -22.70
C PHE A 79 -0.77 -7.14 -21.24
N GLN A 80 -0.49 -8.35 -20.75
CA GLN A 80 -0.76 -8.71 -19.35
C GLN A 80 0.07 -7.87 -18.37
N CYS A 81 1.32 -7.54 -18.70
CA CYS A 81 2.14 -6.65 -17.88
C CYS A 81 1.51 -5.26 -17.75
N TYR A 82 0.97 -4.71 -18.85
CA TYR A 82 0.24 -3.44 -18.80
C TYR A 82 -1.07 -3.55 -17.99
N GLN A 83 -1.79 -4.66 -18.08
CA GLN A 83 -2.98 -4.89 -17.25
C GLN A 83 -2.61 -4.91 -15.77
N ASP A 84 -1.56 -5.64 -15.39
CA ASP A 84 -1.10 -5.71 -14.00
C ASP A 84 -0.66 -4.33 -13.48
N ALA A 85 0.02 -3.52 -14.31
CA ALA A 85 0.38 -2.15 -13.95
C ALA A 85 -0.85 -1.25 -13.70
N ILE A 86 -1.88 -1.36 -14.56
CA ILE A 86 -3.14 -0.64 -14.41
C ILE A 86 -3.88 -1.09 -13.16
N ASP A 87 -3.93 -2.40 -12.88
CA ASP A 87 -4.60 -2.96 -11.71
C ASP A 87 -3.94 -2.47 -10.41
N SER A 88 -2.60 -2.41 -10.35
CA SER A 88 -1.86 -1.81 -9.23
C SER A 88 -2.22 -0.32 -9.04
N ALA A 89 -2.30 0.45 -10.13
CA ALA A 89 -2.66 1.87 -10.07
C ALA A 89 -4.11 2.08 -9.59
N ILE A 90 -5.06 1.29 -10.10
CA ILE A 90 -6.46 1.32 -9.68
C ILE A 90 -6.55 1.00 -8.19
N LYS A 91 -5.87 -0.04 -7.72
CA LYS A 91 -5.90 -0.45 -6.32
C LYS A 91 -5.47 0.70 -5.40
N GLU A 92 -4.39 1.41 -5.71
CA GLU A 92 -3.94 2.55 -4.91
C GLU A 92 -4.97 3.69 -4.84
N VAL A 93 -5.60 4.01 -5.97
CA VAL A 93 -6.67 5.01 -6.04
C VAL A 93 -7.86 4.59 -5.17
N ILE A 94 -8.29 3.32 -5.26
CA ILE A 94 -9.41 2.82 -4.45
C ILE A 94 -9.11 2.92 -2.96
N VAL A 95 -7.89 2.61 -2.52
CA VAL A 95 -7.55 2.74 -1.09
C VAL A 95 -7.65 4.21 -0.63
N CYS A 96 -7.25 5.17 -1.47
CA CYS A 96 -7.47 6.59 -1.17
C CYS A 96 -8.97 6.93 -1.04
N PHE A 97 -9.82 6.40 -1.92
CA PHE A 97 -11.28 6.59 -1.85
C PHE A 97 -11.88 5.98 -0.57
N VAL A 98 -11.44 4.80 -0.17
CA VAL A 98 -11.85 4.15 1.09
C VAL A 98 -11.55 5.07 2.28
N ARG A 99 -10.33 5.63 2.36
CA ARG A 99 -9.96 6.59 3.42
C ARG A 99 -10.90 7.80 3.44
N ILE A 100 -11.13 8.42 2.28
CA ILE A 100 -12.00 9.60 2.17
C ILE A 100 -13.41 9.28 2.67
N CYS A 101 -13.97 8.15 2.27
CA CYS A 101 -15.29 7.73 2.72
C CYS A 101 -15.35 7.57 4.25
N MET A 102 -14.31 6.99 4.86
CA MET A 102 -14.22 6.80 6.31
C MET A 102 -14.13 8.13 7.06
N GLU A 103 -13.24 9.03 6.63
CA GLU A 103 -13.07 10.36 7.24
C GLU A 103 -14.34 11.21 7.11
N LYS A 104 -14.97 11.21 5.92
CA LYS A 104 -16.22 11.96 5.72
C LYS A 104 -17.36 11.32 6.49
N GLY A 105 -17.48 9.98 6.51
CA GLY A 105 -18.50 9.28 7.30
C GLY A 105 -18.41 9.67 8.77
N TYR A 106 -17.20 9.68 9.33
CA TYR A 106 -16.97 10.11 10.72
C TYR A 106 -17.34 11.57 10.94
N LYS A 107 -16.99 12.45 10.02
CA LYS A 107 -17.39 13.86 10.08
C LYS A 107 -18.90 14.04 10.11
N TYR A 108 -19.64 13.36 9.23
CA TYR A 108 -21.11 13.38 9.19
C TYR A 108 -21.73 12.86 10.49
N GLU A 109 -21.16 11.80 11.07
CA GLU A 109 -21.66 11.25 12.33
C GLU A 109 -21.42 12.18 13.52
N ARG A 110 -20.23 12.79 13.63
CA ARG A 110 -19.81 13.54 14.82
C ARG A 110 -20.17 15.02 14.79
N GLU A 111 -19.99 15.68 13.65
CA GLU A 111 -20.19 17.13 13.54
C GLU A 111 -21.61 17.49 13.10
N PHE A 112 -22.19 16.68 12.22
CA PHE A 112 -23.51 16.95 11.64
C PHE A 112 -24.64 16.13 12.28
N ASN A 113 -24.30 15.13 13.11
CA ASN A 113 -25.24 14.17 13.70
C ASN A 113 -26.14 13.50 12.63
N ASP A 114 -25.62 13.35 11.41
CA ASP A 114 -26.32 12.75 10.28
C ASP A 114 -25.85 11.31 10.09
N LYS A 115 -26.50 10.42 10.83
CA LYS A 115 -26.21 8.97 10.82
C LYS A 115 -26.52 8.32 9.48
N ASN A 116 -27.49 8.84 8.73
CA ASN A 116 -27.86 8.24 7.44
C ASN A 116 -26.75 8.45 6.43
N SER A 117 -26.23 9.68 6.33
CA SER A 117 -25.11 9.99 5.44
C SER A 117 -23.82 9.29 5.89
N SER A 118 -23.56 9.21 7.20
CA SER A 118 -22.38 8.48 7.71
C SER A 118 -22.44 6.99 7.39
N ASP A 119 -23.59 6.34 7.61
CA ASP A 119 -23.78 4.91 7.32
C ASP A 119 -23.61 4.60 5.83
N LEU A 120 -24.10 5.46 4.94
CA LEU A 120 -23.90 5.33 3.49
C LEU A 120 -22.43 5.38 3.10
N LEU A 121 -21.67 6.33 3.67
CA LEU A 121 -20.24 6.49 3.40
C LEU A 121 -19.42 5.31 3.94
N TYR A 122 -19.71 4.85 5.16
CA TYR A 122 -19.04 3.68 5.72
C TYR A 122 -19.33 2.42 4.92
N LYS A 123 -20.59 2.20 4.53
CA LYS A 123 -20.95 1.07 3.68
C LYS A 123 -20.23 1.12 2.34
N MET A 124 -20.18 2.28 1.69
CA MET A 124 -19.45 2.46 0.43
C MET A 124 -17.97 2.09 0.57
N ALA A 125 -17.34 2.49 1.68
CA ALA A 125 -15.94 2.16 1.94
C ALA A 125 -15.72 0.65 2.14
N GLU A 126 -16.60 -0.03 2.87
CA GLU A 126 -16.53 -1.49 3.07
C GLU A 126 -16.85 -2.27 1.78
N ASP A 127 -17.82 -1.83 0.99
CA ASP A 127 -18.15 -2.41 -0.32
C ASP A 127 -16.94 -2.31 -1.28
N LEU A 128 -16.24 -1.16 -1.28
CA LEU A 128 -15.01 -0.98 -2.05
C LEU A 128 -13.87 -1.89 -1.57
N ARG A 129 -13.69 -2.02 -0.25
CA ARG A 129 -12.69 -2.94 0.30
C ARG A 129 -12.92 -4.37 -0.15
N HIS A 130 -14.16 -4.84 -0.03
CA HIS A 130 -14.53 -6.18 -0.40
C HIS A 130 -14.34 -6.42 -1.91
N LYS A 131 -14.76 -5.45 -2.74
CA LYS A 131 -14.64 -5.57 -4.20
C LYS A 131 -13.19 -5.66 -4.70
N TYR A 132 -12.24 -5.03 -4.01
CA TYR A 132 -10.84 -4.93 -4.42
C TYR A 132 -9.87 -5.66 -3.48
N ASP A 133 -10.39 -6.55 -2.63
CA ASP A 133 -9.63 -7.34 -1.65
C ASP A 133 -8.61 -6.51 -0.87
N ILE A 134 -9.05 -5.35 -0.37
CA ILE A 134 -8.21 -4.44 0.42
C ILE A 134 -8.27 -4.89 1.89
N PRO A 135 -7.18 -5.47 2.44
CA PRO A 135 -7.18 -5.92 3.82
C PRO A 135 -7.22 -4.72 4.78
N HIS A 136 -7.88 -4.92 5.91
CA HIS A 136 -7.88 -3.97 7.01
C HIS A 136 -7.70 -4.71 8.34
N THR A 137 -6.90 -4.11 9.21
CA THR A 137 -6.76 -4.51 10.60
C THR A 137 -6.77 -3.25 11.43
N CYS A 138 -7.61 -3.19 12.46
CA CYS A 138 -7.61 -2.04 13.36
C CYS A 138 -6.32 -2.04 14.17
N VAL A 139 -5.52 -0.99 14.03
CA VAL A 139 -4.36 -0.73 14.89
C VAL A 139 -4.83 -0.45 16.32
N LEU A 140 -5.80 0.45 16.46
CA LEU A 140 -6.38 0.83 17.73
C LEU A 140 -7.83 1.26 17.52
N THR A 141 -8.74 0.89 18.43
CA THR A 141 -10.16 1.28 18.38
C THR A 141 -10.52 2.37 19.38
N GLU A 142 -9.73 2.54 20.42
CA GLU A 142 -9.93 3.57 21.45
C GLU A 142 -8.60 4.21 21.82
N PHE A 143 -8.57 5.55 21.85
CA PHE A 143 -7.40 6.32 22.25
C PHE A 143 -7.67 7.07 23.55
N ASP A 144 -6.71 7.00 24.46
CA ASP A 144 -6.72 7.59 25.80
C ASP A 144 -5.45 8.41 25.97
N GLU A 145 -5.59 9.74 25.91
CA GLU A 145 -4.47 10.70 25.88
C GLU A 145 -3.54 10.55 27.10
N ASP A 146 -4.08 10.20 28.27
CA ASP A 146 -3.30 10.05 29.51
C ASP A 146 -2.32 8.87 29.48
N LYS A 147 -2.47 7.96 28.51
CA LYS A 147 -1.63 6.76 28.37
C LYS A 147 -0.42 6.94 27.46
N TYR A 148 -0.31 8.06 26.74
CA TYR A 148 0.70 8.24 25.72
C TYR A 148 1.44 9.56 25.90
N ASN A 149 2.76 9.53 25.76
CA ASN A 149 3.54 10.75 25.52
C ASN A 149 3.58 11.10 24.01
N ALA A 150 4.10 12.29 23.70
CA ALA A 150 4.21 12.81 22.33
C ALA A 150 4.86 11.83 21.34
N LYS A 151 5.94 11.17 21.76
CA LYS A 151 6.66 10.22 20.92
C LYS A 151 5.83 8.96 20.68
N GLU A 152 5.26 8.39 21.73
CA GLU A 152 4.44 7.18 21.63
C GLU A 152 3.18 7.41 20.79
N ALA A 153 2.54 8.58 20.92
CA ALA A 153 1.39 8.94 20.10
C ALA A 153 1.78 9.11 18.62
N ASN A 154 2.95 9.68 18.33
CA ASN A 154 3.44 9.78 16.96
C ASN A 154 3.79 8.39 16.38
N ASP A 155 4.47 7.54 17.14
CA ASP A 155 4.78 6.16 16.72
C ASP A 155 3.49 5.37 16.43
N LEU A 156 2.47 5.51 17.30
CA LEU A 156 1.14 4.93 17.10
C LEU A 156 0.43 5.52 15.87
N LEU A 157 0.51 6.83 15.64
CA LEU A 157 -0.07 7.48 14.47
C LEU A 157 0.53 6.91 13.18
N GLU A 158 1.84 6.68 13.15
CA GLU A 158 2.52 6.06 12.00
C GLU A 158 2.00 4.65 11.69
N GLU A 159 1.55 3.89 12.68
CA GLU A 159 1.01 2.54 12.48
C GLU A 159 -0.31 2.54 11.72
N PHE A 160 -1.10 3.62 11.81
CA PHE A 160 -2.34 3.75 11.04
C PHE A 160 -2.09 3.87 9.53
N TYR A 161 -0.93 4.37 9.12
CA TYR A 161 -0.59 4.62 7.73
C TYR A 161 0.13 3.42 7.09
N SER A 162 -0.28 3.08 5.87
CA SER A 162 0.55 2.26 4.99
C SER A 162 1.81 3.05 4.63
N LYS A 163 2.96 2.57 5.11
CA LYS A 163 4.29 3.03 4.70
C LYS A 163 4.57 2.55 3.27
N VAL A 164 4.96 3.49 2.42
CA VAL A 164 5.50 3.20 1.08
C VAL A 164 6.91 3.71 0.98
N TYR A 165 7.78 2.88 0.43
CA TYR A 165 9.20 3.17 0.32
C TYR A 165 9.48 3.71 -1.08
N GLN A 166 9.93 4.97 -1.15
CA GLN A 166 10.42 5.59 -2.37
C GLN A 166 11.87 6.03 -2.17
N ASN A 167 12.79 5.32 -2.82
CA ASN A 167 14.24 5.57 -2.74
C ASN A 167 14.74 5.57 -1.29
N THR A 168 15.09 6.74 -0.75
CA THR A 168 15.60 6.97 0.62
C THR A 168 14.56 7.57 1.57
N SER A 169 13.31 7.74 1.12
CA SER A 169 12.24 8.38 1.90
C SER A 169 11.03 7.46 2.08
N THR A 170 10.49 7.43 3.29
CA THR A 170 9.19 6.83 3.58
C THR A 170 8.10 7.84 3.25
N LYS A 171 7.19 7.49 2.36
CA LYS A 171 5.95 8.24 2.14
C LYS A 171 4.78 7.50 2.78
N TYR A 172 3.96 8.24 3.51
CA TYR A 172 2.70 7.75 4.04
C TYR A 172 1.62 7.93 2.98
N LEU A 173 1.13 6.83 2.41
CA LEU A 173 0.18 6.91 1.29
C LEU A 173 -1.26 7.13 1.77
N HIS A 174 -1.71 6.28 2.70
CA HIS A 174 -3.08 6.30 3.20
C HIS A 174 -3.16 5.62 4.56
N ALA A 175 -4.10 6.06 5.39
CA ALA A 175 -4.48 5.35 6.59
C ALA A 175 -5.50 4.25 6.25
N SER A 176 -5.29 3.03 6.75
CA SER A 176 -6.30 1.98 6.62
C SER A 176 -7.30 2.11 7.77
N LEU A 177 -8.42 2.79 7.52
CA LEU A 177 -9.39 3.19 8.56
C LEU A 177 -10.71 2.44 8.43
N CYS A 178 -11.34 2.03 9.52
CA CYS A 178 -12.73 1.57 9.50
C CYS A 178 -13.56 2.35 10.50
N ARG A 179 -14.87 2.08 10.52
CA ARG A 179 -15.80 2.69 11.48
C ARG A 179 -15.37 2.53 12.94
N HIS A 180 -14.66 1.45 13.28
CA HIS A 180 -14.23 1.17 14.64
C HIS A 180 -12.92 1.86 15.04
N CYS A 181 -12.04 2.21 14.10
CA CYS A 181 -10.74 2.80 14.42
C CYS A 181 -10.61 4.27 14.00
N ILE A 182 -11.57 4.82 13.23
CA ILE A 182 -11.54 6.20 12.77
C ILE A 182 -11.61 7.23 13.91
N ASP A 183 -12.31 6.92 15.00
CA ASP A 183 -12.36 7.78 16.20
C ASP A 183 -10.99 7.85 16.89
N ALA A 184 -10.37 6.69 17.15
CA ALA A 184 -9.03 6.61 17.72
C ALA A 184 -8.01 7.32 16.82
N PHE A 185 -8.02 7.06 15.52
CA PHE A 185 -7.16 7.75 14.55
C PHE A 185 -7.31 9.27 14.63
N THR A 186 -8.54 9.78 14.61
CA THR A 186 -8.80 11.23 14.62
C THR A 186 -8.30 11.87 15.92
N LYS A 187 -8.48 11.19 17.06
CA LYS A 187 -8.00 11.68 18.35
C LYS A 187 -6.48 11.67 18.44
N VAL A 188 -5.83 10.59 18.01
CA VAL A 188 -4.36 10.50 17.96
C VAL A 188 -3.78 11.58 17.06
N SER A 189 -4.31 11.75 15.83
CA SER A 189 -3.86 12.80 14.90
C SER A 189 -3.97 14.18 15.53
N LYS A 190 -5.11 14.49 16.15
CA LYS A 190 -5.31 15.77 16.81
C LYS A 190 -4.33 15.98 17.97
N PHE A 191 -4.13 14.97 18.80
CA PHE A 191 -3.17 15.03 19.91
C PHE A 191 -1.75 15.29 19.42
N VAL A 192 -1.32 14.66 18.33
CA VAL A 192 -0.01 14.89 17.70
C VAL A 192 0.09 16.29 17.10
N ASP A 193 -0.97 16.80 16.47
CA ASP A 193 -1.01 18.14 15.86
C ASP A 193 -1.00 19.28 16.90
N ASP A 194 -1.53 19.03 18.10
CA ASP A 194 -1.64 20.02 19.19
C ASP A 194 -0.34 20.17 20.03
N LEU A 195 0.69 19.36 19.76
CA LEU A 195 1.99 19.33 20.47
C LEU A 195 3.05 20.25 19.83
#